data_AF-A0A957S6E2-F1
#
_entry.id   AF-A0A957S6E2-F1
#
_cell.length_a   1.000
_cell.length_b   1.000
_cell.length_c   1.000
_cell.angle_alpha   90.00
_cell.angle_beta   90.00
_cell.angle_gamma   90.00
#
_symmetry.space_group_name_H-M   'P 1'
#
loop_
_entity.id
_entity.type
_entity.pdbx_description
1 polymer ?
#
loop_
_entity_poly.entity_id
_entity_poly.type
_entity_poly.pdbx_seq_one_letter_code
_entity_poly.pdbx_strand_id
1 'polypeptide(L)'
;PFGKESNVAQYNPLVTSAGGRLYMDVGPLLARSLPRRIVPAALENADPLIAAAVRQVLARPEFRIENMSVQKANLRNIARWLRPILLSAVANLFWRLPEGRVAAANRWSADFIKRMTRQLKAAQPGADRIAVARTILGKTMADVLPELAPNIAAGFMARALLARLLGDRVVSADIDALLRGLSGNVTTEMDLQVGDLADVARRSPKLVDYLTSAPSGQILAGVQQIEGGVEFAAALERFLARYGMRGSSEIDISRKRWRDDPAPLLQVIVGNLQQPTAGAHRNQHAAMRAEGAAAADHLISAAAGGLWGPVRQRIVRRMTRVLRNLMAVREHPKFLLIQVMGEVRTAVQEGAALLQKQQRLEQAEDIWFLDLSELIDV
;
A
#
# COMPACT_ATOMS: atom_id res chain seq x y z
N PRO A 1 -2.46 13.51 9.56
CA PRO A 1 -3.94 13.49 9.72
C PRO A 1 -4.37 13.52 11.20
N PHE A 2 -3.72 12.75 12.07
CA PHE A 2 -3.99 12.79 13.52
C PHE A 2 -3.03 13.75 14.22
N GLY A 3 -3.51 14.58 15.15
CA GLY A 3 -2.69 15.43 16.02
C GLY A 3 -2.14 16.72 15.41
N LYS A 4 -2.05 16.84 14.07
CA LYS A 4 -1.66 18.10 13.40
C LYS A 4 -2.88 19.01 13.22
N GLU A 5 -2.80 20.24 13.71
CA GLU A 5 -3.76 21.30 13.39
C GLU A 5 -3.60 21.76 11.92
N SER A 6 -4.14 22.93 11.53
CA SER A 6 -4.11 23.45 10.15
C SER A 6 -2.70 23.56 9.54
N ASN A 7 -1.64 23.56 10.36
CA ASN A 7 -0.26 23.59 9.91
C ASN A 7 0.34 22.17 9.78
N VAL A 8 0.47 21.72 8.54
CA VAL A 8 0.93 20.37 8.21
C VAL A 8 2.44 20.19 8.44
N ALA A 9 3.19 21.28 8.58
CA ALA A 9 4.63 21.29 8.85
C ALA A 9 4.99 21.15 10.35
N GLN A 10 4.03 21.28 11.27
CA GLN A 10 4.31 21.15 12.71
C GLN A 10 4.56 19.70 13.14
N TYR A 11 5.28 19.57 14.26
CA TYR A 11 5.48 18.33 15.01
C TYR A 11 4.13 17.66 15.30
N ASN A 12 4.06 16.35 15.11
CA ASN A 12 2.86 15.60 15.45
C ASN A 12 2.98 15.10 16.89
N PRO A 13 2.17 15.58 17.85
CA PRO A 13 2.29 15.16 19.25
C PRO A 13 1.99 13.66 19.46
N LEU A 14 1.41 12.99 18.46
CA LEU A 14 1.10 11.56 18.49
C LEU A 14 2.11 10.70 17.72
N VAL A 15 3.14 11.30 17.09
CA VAL A 15 4.16 10.55 16.36
C VAL A 15 5.53 11.05 16.75
N THR A 16 6.34 10.16 17.32
CA THR A 16 7.73 10.45 17.67
C THR A 16 8.67 9.49 16.96
N SER A 17 9.91 9.90 16.72
CA SER A 17 10.98 9.01 16.29
C SER A 17 11.86 8.62 17.48
N ALA A 18 12.33 7.38 17.51
CA ALA A 18 13.36 6.92 18.44
C ALA A 18 14.16 5.76 17.82
N GLY A 19 15.49 5.81 17.87
CA GLY A 19 16.36 4.76 17.33
C GLY A 19 16.07 4.40 15.87
N GLY A 20 15.82 5.40 15.02
CA GLY A 20 15.52 5.21 13.59
C GLY A 20 14.14 4.62 13.29
N ARG A 21 13.24 4.53 14.27
CA ARG A 21 11.86 4.04 14.11
C ARG A 21 10.84 5.13 14.42
N LEU A 22 9.73 5.12 13.69
CA LEU A 22 8.57 5.95 13.98
C LEU A 22 7.63 5.20 14.93
N TYR A 23 7.22 5.87 16.00
CA TYR A 23 6.26 5.39 16.99
C TYR A 23 5.04 6.29 16.94
N MET A 24 3.85 5.68 16.91
CA MET A 24 2.58 6.38 17.01
C MET A 24 1.95 6.09 18.37
N ASP A 25 1.68 7.13 19.15
CA ASP A 25 0.96 6.99 20.41
C ASP A 25 -0.54 6.84 20.15
N VAL A 26 -1.04 5.62 20.35
CA VAL A 26 -2.46 5.27 20.28
C VAL A 26 -3.13 5.28 21.66
N GLY A 27 -2.38 5.49 22.74
CA GLY A 27 -2.85 5.55 24.12
C GLY A 27 -4.01 6.53 24.32
N PRO A 28 -3.91 7.80 23.86
CA PRO A 28 -5.00 8.78 23.92
C PRO A 28 -6.33 8.29 23.33
N LEU A 29 -6.27 7.49 22.25
CA LEU A 29 -7.45 6.93 21.60
C LEU A 29 -8.00 5.74 22.39
N LEU A 30 -7.12 4.81 22.77
CA LEU A 30 -7.48 3.59 23.51
C LEU A 30 -7.92 3.85 24.96
N ALA A 31 -7.58 5.02 25.52
CA ALA A 31 -8.08 5.49 26.81
C ALA A 31 -9.58 5.83 26.81
N ARG A 32 -10.26 5.77 25.66
CA ARG A 32 -11.72 5.93 25.53
C ARG A 32 -12.39 4.56 25.43
N SER A 33 -13.49 4.38 26.16
CA SER A 33 -14.22 3.09 26.26
C SER A 33 -14.66 2.52 24.90
N LEU A 34 -15.13 3.37 23.98
CA LEU A 34 -15.62 2.95 22.68
C LEU A 34 -14.46 2.54 21.72
N PRO A 35 -13.45 3.39 21.44
CA PRO A 35 -12.28 2.98 20.65
C PRO A 35 -11.53 1.77 21.21
N ARG A 36 -11.47 1.61 22.55
CA ARG A 36 -10.86 0.43 23.19
C ARG A 36 -11.43 -0.90 22.70
N ARG A 37 -12.73 -0.93 22.36
CA ARG A 37 -13.40 -2.11 21.81
C ARG A 37 -13.28 -2.20 20.29
N ILE A 38 -13.41 -1.07 19.60
CA ILE A 38 -13.48 -1.03 18.13
C ILE A 38 -12.11 -1.22 17.48
N VAL A 39 -11.06 -0.58 18.00
CA VAL A 39 -9.73 -0.56 17.36
C VAL A 39 -9.15 -1.97 17.22
N PRO A 40 -9.12 -2.84 18.25
CA PRO A 40 -8.59 -4.20 18.10
C PRO A 40 -9.39 -5.05 17.10
N ALA A 41 -10.71 -4.91 17.07
CA ALA A 41 -11.58 -5.62 16.12
C ALA A 41 -11.38 -5.14 14.67
N ALA A 42 -11.15 -3.84 14.47
CA ALA A 42 -10.82 -3.28 13.16
C ALA A 42 -9.44 -3.76 12.69
N LEU A 43 -8.46 -3.81 13.61
CA LEU A 43 -7.10 -4.29 13.33
C LEU A 43 -7.06 -5.77 12.97
N GLU A 44 -7.94 -6.60 13.51
CA GLU A 44 -7.99 -8.04 13.21
C GLU A 44 -8.22 -8.32 11.72
N ASN A 45 -8.90 -7.42 11.02
CA ASN A 45 -9.12 -7.49 9.57
C ASN A 45 -7.92 -6.98 8.75
N ALA A 46 -7.00 -6.23 9.37
CA ALA A 46 -5.81 -5.69 8.74
C ALA A 46 -4.57 -6.56 9.03
N ASP A 47 -4.34 -6.87 10.30
CA ASP A 47 -3.24 -7.69 10.80
C ASP A 47 -3.62 -8.32 12.17
N PRO A 48 -3.78 -9.65 12.25
CA PRO A 48 -4.12 -10.35 13.49
C PRO A 48 -3.06 -10.23 14.58
N LEU A 49 -1.77 -10.12 14.24
CA LEU A 49 -0.69 -9.99 15.22
C LEU A 49 -0.71 -8.63 15.89
N ILE A 50 -0.94 -7.56 15.12
CA ILE A 50 -1.12 -6.21 15.68
C ILE A 50 -2.37 -6.18 16.59
N ALA A 51 -3.48 -6.78 16.14
CA ALA A 51 -4.69 -6.86 16.94
C ALA A 51 -4.46 -7.59 18.28
N ALA A 52 -3.76 -8.72 18.25
CA ALA A 52 -3.39 -9.50 19.43
C ALA A 52 -2.49 -8.71 20.38
N ALA A 53 -1.46 -8.03 19.86
CA ALA A 53 -0.57 -7.20 20.64
C ALA A 53 -1.33 -6.05 21.35
N VAL A 54 -2.23 -5.37 20.64
CA VAL A 54 -3.08 -4.33 21.25
C VAL A 54 -3.99 -4.92 22.33
N ARG A 55 -4.63 -6.08 22.08
CA ARG A 55 -5.46 -6.76 23.10
C ARG A 55 -4.65 -7.10 24.36
N GLN A 56 -3.42 -7.58 24.20
CA GLN A 56 -2.52 -7.89 25.30
C GLN A 56 -2.19 -6.64 26.12
N VAL A 57 -1.90 -5.51 25.46
CA VAL A 57 -1.67 -4.22 26.15
C VAL A 57 -2.94 -3.76 26.88
N LEU A 58 -4.12 -3.88 26.27
CA LEU A 58 -5.38 -3.48 26.88
C LEU A 58 -5.79 -4.34 28.10
N ALA A 59 -5.25 -5.56 28.22
CA ALA A 59 -5.51 -6.47 29.33
C ALA A 59 -4.60 -6.21 30.55
N ARG A 60 -3.50 -5.47 30.36
CA ARG A 60 -2.54 -5.14 31.42
C ARG A 60 -3.19 -4.27 32.51
N PRO A 61 -3.02 -4.60 33.80
CA PRO A 61 -3.52 -3.78 34.91
C PRO A 61 -3.00 -2.33 34.87
N GLU A 62 -1.78 -2.13 34.40
CA GLU A 62 -1.11 -0.83 34.27
C GLU A 62 -1.77 0.07 33.21
N PHE A 63 -2.48 -0.52 32.24
CA PHE A 63 -3.22 0.21 31.21
C PHE A 63 -4.64 0.62 31.67
N ARG A 64 -4.99 0.41 32.95
CA ARG A 64 -6.27 0.87 33.49
C ARG A 64 -6.27 2.40 33.59
N ILE A 65 -7.22 3.01 32.86
CA ILE A 65 -7.40 4.46 32.64
C ILE A 65 -7.43 5.28 33.93
N GLU A 66 -7.77 4.68 35.08
CA GLU A 66 -7.76 5.33 36.40
C GLU A 66 -6.36 5.77 36.84
N ASN A 67 -5.29 5.15 36.33
CA ASN A 67 -3.89 5.46 36.67
C ASN A 67 -3.14 6.24 35.57
N MET A 68 -3.79 6.56 34.45
CA MET A 68 -3.14 7.21 33.31
C MET A 68 -3.46 8.71 33.28
N SER A 69 -2.45 9.56 33.47
CA SER A 69 -2.49 11.01 33.19
C SER A 69 -2.54 11.34 31.68
N VAL A 70 -3.06 10.43 30.86
CA VAL A 70 -3.05 10.57 29.41
C VAL A 70 -4.18 11.49 28.95
N GLN A 71 -3.83 12.54 28.22
CA GLN A 71 -4.80 13.38 27.53
C GLN A 71 -5.64 12.51 26.59
N LYS A 72 -6.94 12.41 26.88
CA LYS A 72 -7.86 11.60 26.07
C LYS A 72 -8.09 12.28 24.72
N ALA A 73 -8.06 11.50 23.64
CA ALA A 73 -8.29 12.01 22.29
C ALA A 73 -9.64 12.74 22.16
N ASN A 74 -9.67 13.79 21.34
CA ASN A 74 -10.89 14.55 21.03
C ASN A 74 -11.74 13.80 20.00
N LEU A 75 -12.73 13.06 20.49
CA LEU A 75 -13.63 12.25 19.65
C LEU A 75 -14.43 13.09 18.65
N ARG A 76 -14.70 14.38 18.92
CA ARG A 76 -15.45 15.26 17.99
C ARG A 76 -14.65 15.56 16.74
N ASN A 77 -13.34 15.83 16.89
CA ASN A 77 -12.46 16.09 15.75
C ASN A 77 -12.26 14.81 14.92
N ILE A 78 -12.06 13.67 15.58
CA ILE A 78 -11.95 12.36 14.91
C ILE A 78 -13.24 12.03 14.15
N ALA A 79 -14.41 12.19 14.79
CA ALA A 79 -15.69 11.95 14.16
C ALA A 79 -15.95 12.89 12.98
N ARG A 80 -15.58 14.18 13.09
CA ARG A 80 -15.69 15.15 11.99
C ARG A 80 -14.86 14.71 10.77
N TRP A 81 -13.66 14.20 10.99
CA TRP A 81 -12.78 13.72 9.94
C TRP A 81 -13.25 12.36 9.34
N LEU A 82 -13.72 11.43 10.17
CA LEU A 82 -14.21 10.12 9.73
C LEU A 82 -15.60 10.16 9.08
N ARG A 83 -16.47 11.10 9.46
CA ARG A 83 -17.86 11.21 8.96
C ARG A 83 -17.95 11.18 7.43
N PRO A 84 -17.24 12.01 6.66
CA PRO A 84 -17.33 11.95 5.20
C PRO A 84 -16.85 10.61 4.63
N ILE A 85 -15.83 10.00 5.23
CA ILE A 85 -15.32 8.68 4.83
C ILE A 85 -16.40 7.61 5.05
N LEU A 86 -17.02 7.58 6.23
CA LEU A 86 -18.06 6.61 6.57
C LEU A 86 -19.31 6.80 5.71
N LEU A 87 -19.78 8.04 5.51
CA LEU A 87 -20.93 8.31 4.64
C LEU A 87 -20.66 7.87 3.20
N SER A 88 -19.46 8.16 2.68
CA SER A 88 -19.04 7.73 1.34
C SER A 88 -18.90 6.20 1.27
N ALA A 89 -18.44 5.55 2.34
CA ALA A 89 -18.34 4.10 2.41
C ALA A 89 -19.72 3.43 2.41
N VAL A 90 -20.69 3.94 3.17
CA VAL A 90 -22.08 3.45 3.14
C VAL A 90 -22.70 3.72 1.76
N ALA A 91 -22.39 4.87 1.14
CA ALA A 91 -22.77 5.17 -0.25
C ALA A 91 -22.24 4.12 -1.24
N ASN A 92 -20.96 3.76 -1.11
CA ASN A 92 -20.29 2.74 -1.92
C ASN A 92 -20.85 1.32 -1.67
N LEU A 93 -21.23 1.04 -0.43
CA LEU A 93 -21.78 -0.26 -0.02
C LEU A 93 -23.14 -0.55 -0.65
N PHE A 94 -24.06 0.43 -0.62
CA PHE A 94 -25.45 0.21 -1.03
C PHE A 94 -25.78 0.80 -2.41
N TRP A 95 -25.42 2.05 -2.68
CA TRP A 95 -25.98 2.78 -3.83
C TRP A 95 -25.04 2.94 -5.04
N ARG A 96 -23.73 3.14 -4.84
CA ARG A 96 -22.79 3.41 -5.95
C ARG A 96 -22.28 2.13 -6.60
N LEU A 97 -22.16 2.14 -7.92
CA LEU A 97 -21.58 1.02 -8.67
C LEU A 97 -20.11 0.78 -8.24
N PRO A 98 -19.75 -0.47 -7.90
CA PRO A 98 -18.40 -0.82 -7.47
C PRO A 98 -17.48 -1.12 -8.67
N GLU A 99 -18.02 -1.42 -9.85
CA GLU A 99 -17.24 -1.66 -11.06
C GLU A 99 -16.48 -0.39 -11.48
N GLY A 100 -15.28 -0.59 -12.04
CA GLY A 100 -14.43 0.50 -12.52
C GLY A 100 -13.74 1.33 -11.42
N ARG A 101 -13.98 1.04 -10.14
CA ARG A 101 -13.36 1.76 -9.01
C ARG A 101 -11.84 1.63 -8.98
N VAL A 102 -11.30 0.49 -9.36
CA VAL A 102 -9.86 0.31 -9.51
C VAL A 102 -9.29 1.20 -10.61
N ALA A 103 -9.94 1.29 -11.77
CA ALA A 103 -9.51 2.15 -12.85
C ALA A 103 -9.61 3.64 -12.46
N ALA A 104 -10.68 4.02 -11.75
CA ALA A 104 -10.82 5.37 -11.20
C ALA A 104 -9.71 5.70 -10.20
N ALA A 105 -9.42 4.79 -9.26
CA ALA A 105 -8.33 4.93 -8.30
C ALA A 105 -6.98 5.06 -9.02
N ASN A 106 -6.70 4.23 -10.03
CA ASN A 106 -5.46 4.31 -10.81
C ASN A 106 -5.30 5.65 -11.55
N ARG A 107 -6.38 6.16 -12.17
CA ARG A 107 -6.36 7.48 -12.84
C ARG A 107 -6.12 8.60 -11.83
N TRP A 108 -6.86 8.59 -10.72
CA TRP A 108 -6.70 9.57 -9.66
C TRP A 108 -5.27 9.55 -9.09
N SER A 109 -4.72 8.35 -8.86
CA SER A 109 -3.34 8.16 -8.39
C SER A 109 -2.32 8.74 -9.35
N ALA A 110 -2.45 8.44 -10.65
CA ALA A 110 -1.56 8.97 -11.68
C ALA A 110 -1.62 10.50 -11.74
N ASP A 111 -2.82 11.08 -11.66
CA ASP A 111 -3.00 12.53 -11.64
C ASP A 111 -2.44 13.17 -10.36
N PHE A 112 -2.61 12.50 -9.21
CA PHE A 112 -2.05 12.93 -7.93
C PHE A 112 -0.53 13.02 -7.99
N ILE A 113 0.14 11.96 -8.44
CA ILE A 113 1.60 11.96 -8.63
C ILE A 113 2.02 13.01 -9.65
N LYS A 114 1.32 13.11 -10.79
CA LYS A 114 1.64 14.10 -11.83
C LYS A 114 1.56 15.54 -11.32
N ARG A 115 0.57 15.87 -10.48
CA ARG A 115 0.45 17.21 -9.86
C ARG A 115 1.60 17.47 -8.89
N MET A 116 1.89 16.50 -8.03
CA MET A 116 2.96 16.60 -7.05
C MET A 116 4.35 16.75 -7.71
N THR A 117 4.67 15.91 -8.71
CA THR A 117 5.93 16.03 -9.47
C THR A 117 6.06 17.39 -10.13
N ARG A 118 4.97 17.98 -10.65
CA ARG A 118 4.99 19.36 -11.17
C ARG A 118 5.27 20.39 -10.07
N GLN A 119 4.68 20.24 -8.89
CA GLN A 119 4.94 21.13 -7.76
C GLN A 119 6.41 21.08 -7.33
N LEU A 120 7.01 19.88 -7.22
CA LEU A 120 8.43 19.71 -6.92
C LEU A 120 9.32 20.38 -7.99
N LYS A 121 9.04 20.12 -9.27
CA LYS A 121 9.84 20.67 -10.38
C LYS A 121 9.72 22.18 -10.55
N ALA A 122 8.64 22.79 -10.07
CA ALA A 122 8.45 24.24 -10.10
C ALA A 122 9.31 24.98 -9.06
N ALA A 123 9.73 24.29 -7.99
CA ALA A 123 10.65 24.85 -7.00
C ALA A 123 12.12 24.71 -7.45
N GLN A 124 12.97 25.64 -7.02
CA GLN A 124 14.40 25.57 -7.31
C GLN A 124 15.05 24.35 -6.64
N PRO A 125 15.97 23.64 -7.32
CA PRO A 125 16.71 22.54 -6.69
C PRO A 125 17.42 23.00 -5.40
N GLY A 126 17.49 22.12 -4.39
CA GLY A 126 18.03 22.44 -3.06
C GLY A 126 16.93 22.74 -2.03
N ALA A 127 17.19 23.67 -1.11
CA ALA A 127 16.33 23.98 0.04
C ALA A 127 14.85 24.25 -0.35
N ASP A 128 14.60 25.03 -1.41
CA ASP A 128 13.25 25.35 -1.89
C ASP A 128 12.44 24.10 -2.25
N ARG A 129 13.03 23.20 -3.04
CA ARG A 129 12.37 21.94 -3.44
C ARG A 129 12.21 20.99 -2.25
N ILE A 130 13.16 20.96 -1.31
CA ILE A 130 13.06 20.16 -0.08
C ILE A 130 11.93 20.69 0.82
N ALA A 131 11.74 22.00 0.93
CA ALA A 131 10.62 22.60 1.65
C ALA A 131 9.26 22.21 1.05
N VAL A 132 9.17 22.19 -0.28
CA VAL A 132 7.98 21.69 -1.00
C VAL A 132 7.78 20.19 -0.75
N ALA A 133 8.86 19.39 -0.80
CA ALA A 133 8.81 17.96 -0.54
C ALA A 133 8.34 17.62 0.87
N ARG A 134 8.81 18.34 1.89
CA ARG A 134 8.36 18.22 3.29
C ARG A 134 6.86 18.50 3.42
N THR A 135 6.39 19.54 2.73
CA THR A 135 4.96 19.91 2.72
C THR A 135 4.11 18.83 2.06
N ILE A 136 4.56 18.31 0.92
CA ILE A 136 3.92 17.20 0.21
C ILE A 136 3.81 15.98 1.12
N LEU A 137 4.93 15.49 1.69
CA LEU A 137 4.93 14.31 2.58
C LEU A 137 3.96 14.47 3.75
N GLY A 138 3.92 15.65 4.36
CA GLY A 138 3.01 15.93 5.47
C GLY A 138 1.52 15.86 5.07
N LYS A 139 1.19 16.22 3.83
CA LYS A 139 -0.19 16.28 3.32
C LYS A 139 -0.64 14.99 2.64
N THR A 140 0.28 14.17 2.10
CA THR A 140 -0.03 12.99 1.29
C THR A 140 -1.14 12.11 1.88
N MET A 141 -1.00 11.67 3.13
CA MET A 141 -2.02 10.80 3.73
C MET A 141 -3.35 11.51 4.00
N ALA A 142 -3.34 12.82 4.23
CA ALA A 142 -4.55 13.61 4.40
C ALA A 142 -5.32 13.75 3.07
N ASP A 143 -4.63 13.75 1.94
CA ASP A 143 -5.23 13.83 0.60
C ASP A 143 -5.63 12.45 0.06
N VAL A 144 -4.82 11.41 0.33
CA VAL A 144 -5.03 10.04 -0.18
C VAL A 144 -6.13 9.30 0.57
N LEU A 145 -6.21 9.44 1.90
CA LEU A 145 -7.17 8.67 2.70
C LEU A 145 -8.64 9.00 2.36
N PRO A 146 -9.07 10.27 2.25
CA PRO A 146 -10.46 10.58 1.90
C PRO A 146 -10.91 10.00 0.55
N GLU A 147 -9.99 9.86 -0.41
CA GLU A 147 -10.29 9.29 -1.73
C GLU A 147 -10.41 7.76 -1.69
N LEU A 148 -9.43 7.08 -1.07
CA LEU A 148 -9.32 5.62 -1.17
C LEU A 148 -9.96 4.86 -0.01
N ALA A 149 -9.92 5.41 1.21
CA ALA A 149 -10.44 4.75 2.41
C ALA A 149 -11.94 4.41 2.33
N PRO A 150 -12.83 5.21 1.71
CA PRO A 150 -14.24 4.84 1.59
C PRO A 150 -14.48 3.54 0.83
N ASN A 151 -13.64 3.23 -0.17
CA ASN A 151 -13.75 1.99 -0.92
C ASN A 151 -13.36 0.79 -0.05
N ILE A 152 -12.23 0.91 0.65
CA ILE A 152 -11.70 -0.12 1.55
C ILE A 152 -12.66 -0.38 2.71
N ALA A 153 -13.17 0.68 3.34
CA ALA A 153 -14.15 0.60 4.41
C ALA A 153 -15.45 -0.09 3.95
N ALA A 154 -15.94 0.24 2.75
CA ALA A 154 -17.09 -0.44 2.16
C ALA A 154 -16.83 -1.93 1.91
N GLY A 155 -15.63 -2.31 1.47
CA GLY A 155 -15.21 -3.70 1.35
C GLY A 155 -15.26 -4.45 2.69
N PHE A 156 -14.67 -3.89 3.76
CA PHE A 156 -14.75 -4.49 5.09
C PHE A 156 -16.17 -4.60 5.63
N MET A 157 -17.00 -3.57 5.43
CA MET A 157 -18.42 -3.62 5.81
C MET A 157 -19.17 -4.70 5.02
N ALA A 158 -18.89 -4.87 3.72
CA ALA A 158 -19.48 -5.93 2.91
C ALA A 158 -19.09 -7.33 3.43
N ARG A 159 -17.81 -7.54 3.79
CA ARG A 159 -17.34 -8.78 4.42
C ARG A 159 -18.07 -9.08 5.72
N ALA A 160 -18.18 -8.08 6.61
CA ALA A 160 -18.89 -8.22 7.88
C ALA A 160 -20.39 -8.51 7.69
N LEU A 161 -21.04 -7.87 6.72
CA LEU A 161 -22.45 -8.11 6.42
C LEU A 161 -22.68 -9.51 5.82
N LEU A 162 -21.78 -9.99 4.95
CA LEU A 162 -21.82 -11.36 4.44
C LEU A 162 -21.74 -12.38 5.59
N ALA A 163 -20.77 -12.23 6.49
CA ALA A 163 -20.61 -13.11 7.64
C ALA A 163 -21.88 -13.12 8.52
N ARG A 164 -22.46 -11.94 8.78
CA ARG A 164 -23.67 -11.82 9.62
C ARG A 164 -24.93 -12.38 8.94
N LEU A 165 -25.12 -12.15 7.64
CA LEU A 165 -26.31 -12.59 6.90
C LEU A 165 -26.33 -14.09 6.65
N LEU A 166 -25.16 -14.68 6.47
CA LEU A 166 -25.03 -16.09 6.16
C LEU A 166 -24.87 -16.94 7.43
N GLY A 167 -24.38 -16.33 8.53
CA GLY A 167 -24.21 -17.02 9.82
C GLY A 167 -23.37 -18.29 9.67
N ASP A 168 -23.69 -19.31 10.47
CA ASP A 168 -23.01 -20.61 10.40
C ASP A 168 -23.38 -21.42 9.15
N ARG A 169 -24.36 -20.96 8.35
CA ARG A 169 -24.82 -21.67 7.13
C ARG A 169 -23.84 -21.52 5.96
N VAL A 170 -22.76 -20.75 6.13
CA VAL A 170 -21.72 -20.54 5.13
C VAL A 170 -20.33 -20.43 5.76
N VAL A 171 -19.55 -21.46 5.48
CA VAL A 171 -18.12 -21.50 5.12
C VAL A 171 -17.37 -20.14 5.19
N SER A 172 -16.70 -19.84 6.31
CA SER A 172 -15.73 -18.73 6.40
C SER A 172 -14.74 -18.73 5.23
N ALA A 173 -14.37 -19.93 4.76
CA ALA A 173 -13.45 -20.11 3.64
C ALA A 173 -13.98 -19.52 2.31
N ASP A 174 -15.30 -19.48 2.07
CA ASP A 174 -15.84 -18.88 0.84
C ASP A 174 -15.77 -17.34 0.88
N ILE A 175 -16.02 -16.74 2.06
CA ILE A 175 -15.84 -15.29 2.26
C ILE A 175 -14.36 -14.90 2.10
N ASP A 176 -13.44 -15.75 2.55
CA ASP A 176 -12.01 -15.58 2.31
C ASP A 176 -11.63 -15.79 0.84
N ALA A 177 -12.23 -16.77 0.18
CA ALA A 177 -12.02 -17.04 -1.25
C ALA A 177 -12.47 -15.87 -2.14
N LEU A 178 -13.45 -15.06 -1.71
CA LEU A 178 -13.80 -13.81 -2.41
C LEU A 178 -12.63 -12.85 -2.55
N LEU A 179 -11.64 -12.87 -1.66
CA LEU A 179 -10.45 -12.01 -1.74
C LEU A 179 -9.33 -12.60 -2.60
N ARG A 180 -9.52 -13.79 -3.19
CA ARG A 180 -8.55 -14.41 -4.10
C ARG A 180 -8.68 -13.82 -5.51
N GLY A 181 -7.52 -13.64 -6.15
CA GLY A 181 -7.40 -13.19 -7.54
C GLY A 181 -8.01 -11.82 -7.81
N LEU A 182 -7.92 -10.85 -6.89
CA LEU A 182 -8.51 -9.53 -7.10
C LEU A 182 -7.77 -8.78 -8.22
N SER A 183 -8.40 -8.69 -9.40
CA SER A 183 -7.84 -7.95 -10.55
C SER A 183 -7.63 -6.47 -10.25
N GLY A 184 -6.48 -5.95 -10.69
CA GLY A 184 -6.14 -4.54 -10.55
C GLY A 184 -5.68 -4.11 -9.16
N ASN A 185 -5.51 -5.07 -8.23
CA ASN A 185 -4.70 -4.84 -7.04
C ASN A 185 -3.25 -4.55 -7.45
N VAL A 186 -2.74 -3.38 -7.06
CA VAL A 186 -1.46 -2.88 -7.58
C VAL A 186 -0.25 -3.74 -7.19
N THR A 187 -0.31 -4.43 -6.05
CA THR A 187 0.76 -5.36 -5.63
C THR A 187 0.67 -6.65 -6.44
N THR A 188 -0.53 -7.22 -6.57
CA THR A 188 -0.74 -8.41 -7.41
C THR A 188 -0.35 -8.16 -8.87
N GLU A 189 -0.73 -7.04 -9.46
CA GLU A 189 -0.34 -6.70 -10.84
C GLU A 189 1.17 -6.50 -11.00
N MET A 190 1.86 -6.06 -9.95
CA MET A 190 3.32 -5.98 -9.96
C MET A 190 3.92 -7.39 -9.93
N ASP A 191 3.50 -8.24 -9.01
CA ASP A 191 4.04 -9.60 -8.86
C ASP A 191 3.84 -10.40 -10.16
N LEU A 192 2.68 -10.21 -10.81
CA LEU A 192 2.43 -10.82 -12.12
C LEU A 192 3.38 -10.28 -13.21
N GLN A 193 3.71 -8.98 -13.19
CA GLN A 193 4.69 -8.42 -14.13
C GLN A 193 6.11 -8.90 -13.83
N VAL A 194 6.46 -9.22 -12.58
CA VAL A 194 7.74 -9.88 -12.26
C VAL A 194 7.78 -11.29 -12.88
N GLY A 195 6.68 -12.03 -12.82
CA GLY A 195 6.55 -13.30 -13.54
C GLY A 195 6.68 -13.14 -15.06
N ASP A 196 6.12 -12.06 -15.64
CA ASP A 196 6.28 -11.78 -17.08
C ASP A 196 7.75 -11.50 -17.44
N LEU A 197 8.53 -10.85 -16.57
CA LEU A 197 9.97 -10.67 -16.79
C LEU A 197 10.72 -12.01 -16.84
N ALA A 198 10.34 -12.94 -15.95
CA ALA A 198 10.88 -14.30 -15.98
C ALA A 198 10.49 -15.02 -17.30
N ASP A 199 9.27 -14.84 -17.79
CA ASP A 199 8.84 -15.39 -19.08
C ASP A 199 9.60 -14.81 -20.27
N VAL A 200 9.92 -13.51 -20.26
CA VAL A 200 10.79 -12.91 -21.29
C VAL A 200 12.17 -13.57 -21.27
N ALA A 201 12.75 -13.77 -20.08
CA ALA A 201 14.03 -14.43 -19.94
C ALA A 201 14.01 -15.90 -20.43
N ARG A 202 12.93 -16.65 -20.15
CA ARG A 202 12.77 -18.06 -20.58
C ARG A 202 12.83 -18.28 -22.09
N ARG A 203 12.63 -17.24 -22.90
CA ARG A 203 12.73 -17.34 -24.38
C ARG A 203 14.14 -17.63 -24.87
N SER A 204 15.16 -17.42 -24.03
CA SER A 204 16.56 -17.70 -24.34
C SER A 204 17.20 -18.54 -23.22
N PRO A 205 17.55 -19.80 -23.49
CA PRO A 205 18.27 -20.65 -22.52
C PRO A 205 19.56 -20.01 -22.03
N LYS A 206 20.33 -19.36 -22.93
CA LYS A 206 21.57 -18.65 -22.57
C LYS A 206 21.32 -17.51 -21.56
N LEU A 207 20.19 -16.82 -21.69
CA LEU A 207 19.82 -15.76 -20.76
C LEU A 207 19.39 -16.33 -19.41
N VAL A 208 18.64 -17.44 -19.39
CA VAL A 208 18.31 -18.14 -18.13
C VAL A 208 19.58 -18.59 -17.41
N ASP A 209 20.53 -19.20 -18.13
CA ASP A 209 21.82 -19.63 -17.58
C ASP A 209 22.61 -18.44 -17.03
N TYR A 210 22.68 -17.34 -17.78
CA TYR A 210 23.35 -16.12 -17.35
C TYR A 210 22.72 -15.52 -16.09
N LEU A 211 21.39 -15.34 -16.05
CA LEU A 211 20.69 -14.76 -14.91
C LEU A 211 20.81 -15.62 -13.65
N THR A 212 20.90 -16.95 -13.80
CA THR A 212 20.98 -17.89 -12.68
C THR A 212 22.41 -18.03 -12.14
N SER A 213 23.42 -17.85 -12.99
CA SER A 213 24.84 -18.02 -12.62
C SER A 213 25.54 -16.73 -12.22
N ALA A 214 25.15 -15.59 -12.79
CA ALA A 214 25.80 -14.31 -12.53
C ALA A 214 25.41 -13.74 -11.14
N PRO A 215 26.36 -13.15 -10.39
CA PRO A 215 26.04 -12.38 -9.19
C PRO A 215 25.08 -11.24 -9.53
N SER A 216 24.03 -11.04 -8.71
CA SER A 216 22.92 -10.12 -9.04
C SER A 216 23.36 -8.68 -9.33
N GLY A 217 24.45 -8.22 -8.69
CA GLY A 217 25.02 -6.88 -8.92
C GLY A 217 25.77 -6.72 -10.26
N GLN A 218 26.06 -7.80 -10.97
CA GLN A 218 26.79 -7.79 -12.26
C GLN A 218 25.90 -8.11 -13.46
N ILE A 219 24.69 -8.63 -13.21
CA ILE A 219 23.74 -9.05 -14.24
C ILE A 219 23.50 -7.94 -15.29
N LEU A 220 23.27 -6.70 -14.85
CA LEU A 220 22.92 -5.63 -15.79
C LEU A 220 24.06 -5.23 -16.74
N ALA A 221 25.31 -5.40 -16.32
CA ALA A 221 26.45 -5.00 -17.15
C ALA A 221 26.64 -5.92 -18.36
N GLY A 222 26.32 -7.21 -18.22
CA GLY A 222 26.50 -8.20 -19.28
C GLY A 222 25.21 -8.62 -19.98
N VAL A 223 24.02 -8.34 -19.41
CA VAL A 223 22.77 -8.91 -19.93
C VAL A 223 22.53 -8.59 -21.40
N GLN A 224 22.84 -7.39 -21.87
CA GLN A 224 22.61 -6.98 -23.26
C GLN A 224 23.49 -7.73 -24.28
N GLN A 225 24.60 -8.33 -23.84
CA GLN A 225 25.50 -9.12 -24.69
C GLN A 225 25.01 -10.56 -24.85
N ILE A 226 24.03 -10.99 -24.05
CA ILE A 226 23.44 -12.32 -24.12
C ILE A 226 22.29 -12.32 -25.11
N GLU A 227 22.15 -13.41 -25.86
CA GLU A 227 21.00 -13.65 -26.73
C GLU A 227 19.69 -13.53 -25.93
N GLY A 228 18.74 -12.72 -26.42
CA GLY A 228 17.49 -12.39 -25.70
C GLY A 228 17.63 -11.30 -24.63
N GLY A 229 18.84 -10.90 -24.29
CA GLY A 229 19.14 -9.95 -23.23
C GLY A 229 18.71 -8.51 -23.50
N VAL A 230 18.73 -8.06 -24.77
CA VAL A 230 18.21 -6.74 -25.16
C VAL A 230 16.70 -6.63 -24.90
N GLU A 231 15.94 -7.67 -25.25
CA GLU A 231 14.48 -7.70 -25.01
C GLU A 231 14.19 -7.69 -23.49
N PHE A 232 14.92 -8.50 -22.72
CA PHE A 232 14.80 -8.54 -21.28
C PHE A 232 15.15 -7.20 -20.62
N ALA A 233 16.25 -6.57 -21.02
CA ALA A 233 16.66 -5.27 -20.51
C ALA A 233 15.58 -4.20 -20.76
N ALA A 234 15.01 -4.16 -21.97
CA ALA A 234 13.92 -3.25 -22.30
C ALA A 234 12.65 -3.55 -21.48
N ALA A 235 12.34 -4.83 -21.23
CA ALA A 235 11.22 -5.22 -20.37
C ALA A 235 11.43 -4.79 -18.91
N LEU A 236 12.64 -4.99 -18.39
CA LEU A 236 13.04 -4.57 -17.05
C LEU A 236 12.99 -3.05 -16.90
N GLU A 237 13.45 -2.29 -17.89
CA GLU A 237 13.38 -0.83 -17.89
C GLU A 237 11.93 -0.33 -17.80
N ARG A 238 11.01 -0.91 -18.58
CA ARG A 238 9.56 -0.60 -18.49
C ARG A 238 8.99 -0.93 -17.11
N PHE A 239 9.41 -2.05 -16.52
CA PHE A 239 9.00 -2.40 -15.16
C PHE A 239 9.52 -1.38 -14.14
N LEU A 240 10.80 -1.01 -14.21
CA LEU A 240 11.43 -0.05 -13.30
C LEU A 240 10.88 1.37 -13.47
N ALA A 241 10.46 1.77 -14.67
CA ALA A 241 9.76 3.03 -14.89
C ALA A 241 8.45 3.11 -14.07
N ARG A 242 7.77 1.97 -13.89
CA ARG A 242 6.49 1.90 -13.18
C ARG A 242 6.62 1.57 -11.69
N TYR A 243 7.56 0.69 -11.33
CA TYR A 243 7.70 0.12 -9.99
C TYR A 243 9.06 0.36 -9.34
N GLY A 244 10.00 1.00 -10.04
CA GLY A 244 11.38 1.16 -9.58
C GLY A 244 11.55 2.07 -8.36
N MET A 245 10.51 2.76 -7.91
CA MET A 245 10.48 3.48 -6.63
C MET A 245 10.27 2.57 -5.42
N ARG A 246 9.89 1.31 -5.63
CA ARG A 246 9.79 0.30 -4.58
C ARG A 246 11.16 -0.25 -4.19
N GLY A 247 11.22 -0.93 -3.06
CA GLY A 247 12.43 -1.57 -2.58
C GLY A 247 12.23 -2.28 -1.26
N SER A 248 13.24 -3.03 -0.83
CA SER A 248 13.27 -3.58 0.52
C SER A 248 13.34 -2.44 1.54
N SER A 249 12.57 -2.55 2.62
CA SER A 249 12.50 -1.51 3.66
C SER A 249 12.13 -0.12 3.12
N GLU A 250 11.28 -0.06 2.08
CA GLU A 250 10.91 1.16 1.34
C GLU A 250 10.32 2.31 2.18
N ILE A 251 9.87 2.05 3.41
CA ILE A 251 9.39 3.10 4.34
C ILE A 251 10.55 3.97 4.84
N ASP A 252 11.77 3.43 4.89
CA ASP A 252 12.99 4.22 5.09
C ASP A 252 13.36 4.86 3.74
N ILE A 253 13.32 6.19 3.69
CA ILE A 253 13.57 6.94 2.45
C ILE A 253 15.05 6.91 2.03
N SER A 254 15.97 6.68 2.97
CA SER A 254 17.40 6.60 2.70
C SER A 254 17.78 5.37 1.88
N ARG A 255 17.01 4.28 2.02
CA ARG A 255 17.26 3.01 1.34
C ARG A 255 17.16 3.15 -0.17
N LYS A 256 18.12 2.53 -0.87
CA LYS A 256 18.13 2.41 -2.33
C LYS A 256 16.82 1.80 -2.82
N ARG A 257 16.27 2.35 -3.91
CA ARG A 257 15.10 1.79 -4.60
C ARG A 257 15.55 0.83 -5.69
N TRP A 258 14.63 0.04 -6.24
CA TRP A 258 14.95 -0.88 -7.35
C TRP A 258 15.49 -0.18 -8.60
N ARG A 259 15.14 1.09 -8.82
CA ARG A 259 15.75 1.90 -9.91
C ARG A 259 17.21 2.24 -9.65
N ASP A 260 17.62 2.32 -8.37
CA ASP A 260 18.99 2.65 -7.97
C ASP A 260 19.83 1.38 -7.88
N ASP A 261 19.23 0.29 -7.37
CA ASP A 261 19.83 -1.03 -7.24
C ASP A 261 18.78 -2.14 -7.48
N PRO A 262 18.71 -2.72 -8.69
CA PRO A 262 17.74 -3.75 -9.02
C PRO A 262 18.17 -5.15 -8.58
N ALA A 263 19.33 -5.33 -7.93
CA ALA A 263 19.82 -6.65 -7.54
C ALA A 263 18.80 -7.47 -6.73
N PRO A 264 18.07 -6.92 -5.73
CA PRO A 264 17.04 -7.68 -5.00
C PRO A 264 15.87 -8.12 -5.90
N LEU A 265 15.48 -7.28 -6.86
CA LEU A 265 14.43 -7.62 -7.83
C LEU A 265 14.88 -8.75 -8.76
N LEU A 266 16.14 -8.70 -9.22
CA LEU A 266 16.72 -9.74 -10.07
C LEU A 266 16.75 -11.09 -9.37
N GLN A 267 17.03 -11.14 -8.06
CA GLN A 267 16.94 -12.39 -7.28
C GLN A 267 15.52 -12.97 -7.26
N VAL A 268 14.50 -12.13 -7.16
CA VAL A 268 13.10 -12.58 -7.24
C VAL A 268 12.79 -13.12 -8.64
N ILE A 269 13.27 -12.47 -9.71
CA ILE A 269 13.11 -12.95 -11.09
C ILE A 269 13.79 -14.32 -11.27
N VAL A 270 15.02 -14.48 -10.77
CA VAL A 270 15.75 -15.77 -10.80
C VAL A 270 15.01 -16.85 -10.02
N GLY A 271 14.46 -16.53 -8.84
CA GLY A 271 13.60 -17.46 -8.10
C GLY A 271 12.37 -17.89 -8.91
N ASN A 272 11.77 -16.97 -9.69
CA ASN A 272 10.66 -17.31 -10.57
C ASN A 272 11.08 -18.23 -11.71
N LEU A 273 12.31 -18.10 -12.26
CA LEU A 273 12.82 -18.97 -13.33
C LEU A 273 12.88 -20.45 -12.94
N GLN A 274 12.93 -20.78 -11.64
CA GLN A 274 12.88 -22.17 -11.15
C GLN A 274 11.54 -22.85 -11.46
N GLN A 275 10.47 -22.10 -11.69
CA GLN A 275 9.23 -22.66 -12.23
C GLN A 275 9.40 -22.88 -13.75
N PRO A 276 9.23 -24.12 -14.26
CA PRO A 276 9.58 -24.43 -15.65
C PRO A 276 8.58 -23.90 -16.67
N THR A 277 7.35 -23.59 -16.26
CA THR A 277 6.24 -23.30 -17.18
C THR A 277 6.06 -21.80 -17.38
N ALA A 278 6.17 -21.35 -18.63
CA ALA A 278 5.84 -19.98 -19.00
C ALA A 278 4.35 -19.68 -18.71
N GLY A 279 4.06 -18.48 -18.19
CA GLY A 279 2.70 -18.05 -17.84
C GLY A 279 2.11 -18.70 -16.59
N ALA A 280 2.89 -19.49 -15.82
CA ALA A 280 2.40 -20.16 -14.62
C ALA A 280 1.75 -19.21 -13.62
N HIS A 281 2.36 -18.04 -13.37
CA HIS A 281 1.83 -16.99 -12.48
C HIS A 281 0.50 -16.42 -12.97
N ARG A 282 0.34 -16.20 -14.28
CA ARG A 282 -0.92 -15.72 -14.88
C ARG A 282 -2.02 -16.78 -14.79
N ASN A 283 -1.68 -18.05 -15.05
CA ASN A 283 -2.59 -19.18 -14.94
C ASN A 283 -3.05 -19.39 -13.50
N GLN A 284 -2.13 -19.35 -12.53
CA GLN A 284 -2.43 -19.44 -11.11
C GLN A 284 -3.36 -18.30 -10.67
N HIS A 285 -3.09 -17.07 -11.11
CA HIS A 285 -3.97 -15.94 -10.82
C HIS A 285 -5.35 -16.08 -11.48
N ALA A 286 -5.43 -16.65 -12.69
CA ALA A 286 -6.70 -16.96 -13.34
C ALA A 286 -7.50 -18.03 -12.58
N ALA A 287 -6.83 -19.07 -12.07
CA ALA A 287 -7.45 -20.08 -11.20
C ALA A 287 -7.99 -19.46 -9.91
N MET A 288 -7.20 -18.62 -9.23
CA MET A 288 -7.65 -17.87 -8.03
C MET A 288 -8.84 -16.96 -8.32
N ARG A 289 -8.90 -16.36 -9.51
CA ARG A 289 -10.07 -15.58 -9.96
C ARG A 289 -11.31 -16.43 -10.11
N ALA A 290 -11.18 -17.60 -10.72
CA ALA A 290 -12.26 -18.56 -10.90
C ALA A 290 -12.77 -19.09 -9.55
N GLU A 291 -11.87 -19.44 -8.62
CA GLU A 291 -12.21 -19.83 -7.25
C GLU A 291 -13.04 -18.75 -6.54
N GLY A 292 -12.61 -17.49 -6.61
CA GLY A 292 -13.36 -16.38 -6.01
C GLY A 292 -14.71 -16.09 -6.68
N ALA A 293 -14.86 -16.42 -7.96
CA ALA A 293 -16.15 -16.32 -8.65
C ALA A 293 -17.10 -17.46 -8.24
N ALA A 294 -16.59 -18.70 -8.20
CA ALA A 294 -17.35 -19.85 -7.72
C ALA A 294 -17.82 -19.67 -6.27
N ALA A 295 -16.94 -19.16 -5.40
CA ALA A 295 -17.31 -18.78 -4.04
C ALA A 295 -18.45 -17.74 -4.02
N ALA A 296 -18.42 -16.72 -4.89
CA ALA A 296 -19.52 -15.76 -4.97
C ALA A 296 -20.86 -16.42 -5.34
N ASP A 297 -20.87 -17.36 -6.30
CA ASP A 297 -22.08 -18.08 -6.70
C ASP A 297 -22.59 -19.01 -5.61
N HIS A 298 -21.69 -19.68 -4.88
CA HIS A 298 -22.02 -20.50 -3.72
C HIS A 298 -22.68 -19.67 -2.62
N LEU A 299 -22.11 -18.51 -2.28
CA LEU A 299 -22.66 -17.59 -1.27
C LEU A 299 -24.06 -17.10 -1.65
N ILE A 300 -24.27 -16.76 -2.93
CA ILE A 300 -25.57 -16.32 -3.45
C ILE A 300 -26.58 -17.47 -3.38
N SER A 301 -26.17 -18.69 -3.73
CA SER A 301 -27.05 -19.87 -3.69
C SER A 301 -27.43 -20.23 -2.25
N ALA A 302 -26.48 -20.21 -1.32
CA ALA A 302 -26.73 -20.46 0.11
C ALA A 302 -27.67 -19.42 0.75
N ALA A 303 -27.83 -18.26 0.12
CA ALA A 303 -28.75 -17.21 0.57
C ALA A 303 -30.21 -17.41 0.13
N ALA A 304 -30.53 -18.43 -0.67
CA ALA A 304 -31.85 -18.65 -1.26
C ALA A 304 -32.96 -19.08 -0.30
N GLY A 305 -32.61 -19.61 0.88
CA GLY A 305 -33.58 -20.26 1.77
C GLY A 305 -34.54 -19.31 2.49
N GLY A 306 -35.80 -19.78 2.66
CA GLY A 306 -36.84 -19.13 3.47
C GLY A 306 -37.60 -18.00 2.76
N LEU A 307 -38.59 -17.43 3.44
CA LEU A 307 -39.50 -16.38 2.92
C LEU A 307 -38.76 -15.12 2.43
N TRP A 308 -37.60 -14.80 3.02
CA TRP A 308 -36.77 -13.64 2.66
C TRP A 308 -35.60 -13.97 1.71
N GLY A 309 -35.54 -15.21 1.21
CA GLY A 309 -34.46 -15.70 0.34
C GLY A 309 -34.13 -14.79 -0.84
N PRO A 310 -35.11 -14.40 -1.69
CA PRO A 310 -34.84 -13.55 -2.85
C PRO A 310 -34.26 -12.17 -2.50
N VAL A 311 -34.63 -11.61 -1.35
CA VAL A 311 -34.08 -10.33 -0.87
C VAL A 311 -32.64 -10.53 -0.38
N ARG A 312 -32.41 -11.58 0.41
CA ARG A 312 -31.07 -11.92 0.92
C ARG A 312 -30.10 -12.21 -0.22
N GLN A 313 -30.52 -12.95 -1.26
CA GLN A 313 -29.71 -13.19 -2.45
C GLN A 313 -29.28 -11.91 -3.16
N ARG A 314 -30.18 -10.93 -3.28
CA ARG A 314 -29.84 -9.61 -3.86
C ARG A 314 -28.81 -8.88 -3.03
N ILE A 315 -28.95 -8.89 -1.71
CA ILE A 315 -27.98 -8.27 -0.80
C ILE A 315 -26.63 -8.98 -0.89
N VAL A 316 -26.60 -10.31 -0.83
CA VAL A 316 -25.36 -11.10 -0.92
C VAL A 316 -24.66 -10.86 -2.26
N ARG A 317 -25.38 -10.90 -3.38
CA ARG A 317 -24.84 -10.58 -4.71
C ARG A 317 -24.24 -9.16 -4.77
N ARG A 318 -24.87 -8.19 -4.12
CA ARG A 318 -24.33 -6.83 -4.00
C ARG A 318 -23.04 -6.83 -3.17
N MET A 319 -23.03 -7.48 -2.01
CA MET A 319 -21.89 -7.51 -1.11
C MET A 319 -20.68 -8.23 -1.72
N THR A 320 -20.89 -9.34 -2.45
CA THR A 320 -19.78 -10.03 -3.16
C THR A 320 -19.17 -9.12 -4.23
N ARG A 321 -20.00 -8.40 -5.01
CA ARG A 321 -19.53 -7.39 -5.97
C ARG A 321 -18.77 -6.25 -5.30
N VAL A 322 -19.28 -5.70 -4.19
CA VAL A 322 -18.61 -4.65 -3.42
C VAL A 322 -17.26 -5.13 -2.93
N LEU A 323 -17.23 -6.29 -2.27
CA LEU A 323 -16.02 -6.83 -1.67
C LEU A 323 -14.93 -7.04 -2.72
N ARG A 324 -15.25 -7.75 -3.81
CA ARG A 324 -14.27 -8.08 -4.87
C ARG A 324 -13.72 -6.85 -5.59
N ASN A 325 -14.57 -5.89 -5.92
CA ASN A 325 -14.13 -4.71 -6.67
C ASN A 325 -13.44 -3.65 -5.80
N LEU A 326 -13.89 -3.46 -4.55
CA LEU A 326 -13.37 -2.39 -3.70
C LEU A 326 -12.17 -2.84 -2.86
N MET A 327 -12.05 -4.12 -2.48
CA MET A 327 -10.85 -4.58 -1.77
C MET A 327 -9.63 -4.70 -2.68
N ALA A 328 -9.81 -4.68 -4.01
CA ALA A 328 -8.71 -4.57 -4.96
C ALA A 328 -7.92 -3.26 -4.77
N VAL A 329 -8.54 -2.19 -4.24
CA VAL A 329 -7.84 -0.91 -4.00
C VAL A 329 -7.12 -0.83 -2.66
N ARG A 330 -7.12 -1.88 -1.85
CA ARG A 330 -6.60 -1.82 -0.46
C ARG A 330 -5.11 -1.53 -0.36
N GLU A 331 -4.33 -1.91 -1.37
CA GLU A 331 -2.87 -1.73 -1.41
C GLU A 331 -2.47 -0.37 -2.01
N HIS A 332 -3.41 0.33 -2.67
CA HIS A 332 -3.15 1.61 -3.34
C HIS A 332 -2.67 2.72 -2.40
N PRO A 333 -3.19 2.92 -1.17
CA PRO A 333 -2.73 3.99 -0.30
C PRO A 333 -1.24 3.88 0.03
N LYS A 334 -0.78 2.68 0.38
CA LYS A 334 0.65 2.43 0.64
C LYS A 334 1.45 2.65 -0.64
N PHE A 335 1.02 2.07 -1.76
CA PHE A 335 1.73 2.20 -3.02
C PHE A 335 1.92 3.67 -3.46
N LEU A 336 0.87 4.49 -3.31
CA LEU A 336 0.93 5.93 -3.55
C LEU A 336 1.91 6.63 -2.62
N LEU A 337 1.90 6.30 -1.33
CA LEU A 337 2.88 6.85 -0.39
C LEU A 337 4.31 6.55 -0.83
N ILE A 338 4.59 5.32 -1.28
CA ILE A 338 5.92 4.95 -1.80
C ILE A 338 6.27 5.69 -3.09
N GLN A 339 5.30 5.96 -3.97
CA GLN A 339 5.51 6.81 -5.15
C GLN A 339 5.89 8.24 -4.76
N VAL A 340 5.17 8.85 -3.82
CA VAL A 340 5.51 10.16 -3.28
C VAL A 340 6.91 10.15 -2.68
N MET A 341 7.22 9.16 -1.85
CA MET A 341 8.54 9.04 -1.24
C MET A 341 9.64 8.87 -2.29
N GLY A 342 9.39 8.19 -3.40
CA GLY A 342 10.32 8.09 -4.53
C GLY A 342 10.64 9.45 -5.15
N GLU A 343 9.63 10.28 -5.40
CA GLU A 343 9.81 11.63 -5.96
C GLU A 343 10.50 12.57 -4.97
N VAL A 344 10.16 12.49 -3.68
CA VAL A 344 10.87 13.24 -2.64
C VAL A 344 12.32 12.78 -2.51
N ARG A 345 12.59 11.48 -2.59
CA ARG A 345 13.94 10.93 -2.55
C ARG A 345 14.81 11.52 -3.67
N THR A 346 14.27 11.60 -4.89
CA THR A 346 14.95 12.25 -6.01
C THR A 346 15.28 13.72 -5.71
N ALA A 347 14.32 14.48 -5.18
CA ALA A 347 14.56 15.87 -4.78
C ALA A 347 15.65 16.02 -3.71
N VAL A 348 15.70 15.11 -2.73
CA VAL A 348 16.75 15.09 -1.70
C VAL A 348 18.11 14.78 -2.35
N GLN A 349 18.22 13.78 -3.22
CA GLN A 349 19.47 13.46 -3.91
C GLN A 349 19.99 14.59 -4.80
N GLU A 350 19.10 15.32 -5.47
CA GLU A 350 19.48 16.53 -6.21
C GLU A 350 20.06 17.59 -5.27
N GLY A 351 19.46 17.78 -4.09
CA GLY A 351 20.01 18.62 -3.03
C GLY A 351 21.39 18.15 -2.55
N ALA A 352 21.58 16.84 -2.39
CA ALA A 352 22.87 16.26 -1.99
C ALA A 352 23.97 16.60 -2.99
N ALA A 353 23.70 16.43 -4.29
CA ALA A 353 24.65 16.75 -5.35
C ALA A 353 25.02 18.25 -5.36
N LEU A 354 24.07 19.14 -5.06
CA LEU A 354 24.33 20.57 -4.94
C LEU A 354 25.22 20.90 -3.73
N LEU A 355 24.89 20.36 -2.56
CA LEU A 355 25.65 20.60 -1.33
C LEU A 355 27.07 20.02 -1.44
N GLN A 356 27.23 18.86 -2.08
CA GLN A 356 28.54 18.29 -2.37
C GLN A 356 29.35 19.19 -3.30
N LYS A 357 28.74 19.72 -4.37
CA LYS A 357 29.38 20.68 -5.28
C LYS A 357 29.82 21.96 -4.56
N GLN A 358 29.07 22.37 -3.53
CA GLN A 358 29.39 23.51 -2.66
C GLN A 358 30.40 23.16 -1.56
N GLN A 359 30.91 21.92 -1.50
CA GLN A 359 31.82 21.43 -0.46
C GLN A 359 31.23 21.51 0.96
N ARG A 360 29.90 21.40 1.08
CA ARG A 360 29.17 21.36 2.35
C ARG A 360 28.85 19.95 2.83
N LEU A 361 28.93 18.98 1.93
CA LEU A 361 28.94 17.56 2.23
C LEU A 361 30.22 16.95 1.66
N GLU A 362 30.85 16.04 2.41
CA GLU A 362 31.98 15.26 1.92
C GLU A 362 31.50 14.23 0.89
N GLN A 363 30.44 13.49 1.24
CA GLN A 363 29.80 12.48 0.38
C GLN A 363 28.32 12.84 0.16
N ALA A 364 27.78 12.51 -1.01
CA ALA A 364 26.35 12.75 -1.30
C ALA A 364 25.45 11.93 -0.36
N GLU A 365 25.94 10.79 0.11
CA GLU A 365 25.26 9.90 1.06
C GLU A 365 25.12 10.51 2.47
N ASP A 366 25.94 11.50 2.83
CA ASP A 366 25.87 12.16 4.14
C ASP A 366 24.53 12.90 4.34
N ILE A 367 23.82 13.19 3.25
CA ILE A 367 22.51 13.83 3.30
C ILE A 367 21.48 13.04 4.14
N TRP A 368 21.64 11.72 4.24
CA TRP A 368 20.69 10.86 4.97
C TRP A 368 20.83 10.96 6.50
N PHE A 369 21.86 11.65 6.99
CA PHE A 369 22.02 11.95 8.41
C PHE A 369 21.36 13.28 8.82
N LEU A 370 20.87 14.05 7.85
CA LEU A 370 20.23 15.34 8.09
C LEU A 370 18.70 15.23 8.00
N ASP A 371 18.01 15.88 8.93
CA ASP A 371 16.56 16.01 8.87
C ASP A 371 16.15 16.97 7.73
N LEU A 372 14.94 16.80 7.20
CA LEU A 372 14.42 17.69 6.15
C LEU A 372 14.39 19.17 6.55
N SER A 373 14.29 19.47 7.85
CA SER A 373 14.36 20.85 8.33
C SER A 373 15.79 21.39 8.28
N GLU A 374 16.78 20.60 8.69
CA GLU A 374 18.18 20.97 8.61
C GLU A 374 18.59 21.20 7.15
N LEU A 375 18.13 20.35 6.23
CA LEU A 375 18.37 20.50 4.79
C LEU A 375 17.71 21.74 4.14
N ILE A 376 16.76 22.39 4.82
CA ILE A 376 16.16 23.65 4.37
C ILE A 376 16.96 24.84 4.89
N ASP A 377 17.57 24.70 6.07
CA ASP A 377 18.33 25.75 6.74
C ASP A 377 19.79 25.80 6.26
N VAL A 378 20.31 24.66 5.79
CA VAL A 378 21.62 24.50 5.15
C VAL A 378 21.51 25.01 3.73
#